data_AF-A0A940QY11-F1
#
_entry.id   AF-A0A940QY11-F1
#
_cell.length_a   1.000
_cell.length_b   1.000
_cell.length_c   1.000
_cell.angle_alpha   90.00
_cell.angle_beta   90.00
_cell.angle_gamma   90.00
#
_symmetry.space_group_name_H-M   'P 1'
#
loop_
_entity.id
_entity.type
_entity.pdbx_description
1 polymer ?
#
loop_
_entity_poly.entity_id
_entity_poly.type
_entity_poly.pdbx_seq_one_letter_code
_entity_poly.pdbx_strand_id
1 'polypeptide(L)' 'MGLLIESKAIGRSDVDIYLSAKYRLTTIIPFRENPVMNVYLFTKEELDHFLEGYDQYTEFLVSVEQAEAVA' A
#
# COMPACT_ATOMS: atom_id res chain seq x y z
N MET A 1 -8.63 -6.30 17.93
CA MET A 1 -9.43 -5.06 18.09
C MET A 1 -8.74 -3.97 17.29
N GLY A 2 -9.31 -3.57 16.15
CA GLY A 2 -8.81 -2.41 15.39
C GLY A 2 -9.48 -1.14 15.90
N LEU A 3 -8.67 -0.15 16.29
CA LEU A 3 -9.17 1.17 16.66
C LEU A 3 -9.31 1.99 15.37
N LEU A 4 -10.54 2.29 14.95
CA LEU A 4 -10.78 3.33 13.95
C LEU A 4 -10.47 4.69 14.60
N ILE A 5 -9.45 5.40 14.10
CA ILE A 5 -9.01 6.68 14.69
C ILE A 5 -9.81 7.87 14.11
N GLU A 6 -10.17 7.82 12.83
CA GLU A 6 -10.94 8.88 12.16
C GLU A 6 -11.70 8.35 10.95
N SER A 7 -12.80 9.01 10.58
CA SER A 7 -13.50 8.81 9.30
C SER A 7 -14.02 10.15 8.79
N LYS A 8 -13.96 10.36 7.48
CA LYS A 8 -14.47 11.56 6.81
C LYS A 8 -15.22 11.15 5.54
N ALA A 9 -16.35 11.80 5.27
CA ALA A 9 -17.05 11.64 4.01
C ALA A 9 -16.25 12.28 2.85
N ILE A 10 -16.15 11.55 1.75
CA ILE A 10 -15.49 12.01 0.51
C ILE A 10 -16.48 11.99 -0.65
N GLY A 11 -16.21 12.79 -1.68
CA GLY A 11 -17.02 12.84 -2.90
C GLY A 11 -16.65 11.73 -3.87
N ARG A 12 -17.51 11.53 -4.89
CA ARG A 12 -17.24 10.52 -5.93
C ARG A 12 -16.00 10.83 -6.76
N SER A 13 -15.75 12.11 -7.04
CA SER A 13 -14.51 12.56 -7.70
C SER A 13 -13.26 12.18 -6.91
N ASP A 14 -13.31 12.22 -5.58
CA ASP A 14 -12.18 11.83 -4.73
C ASP A 14 -11.93 10.32 -4.85
N VAL A 15 -13.00 9.52 -4.90
CA VAL A 15 -12.90 8.08 -5.15
C VAL A 15 -12.21 7.79 -6.48
N ASP A 16 -12.60 8.48 -7.54
CA ASP A 16 -12.00 8.30 -8.88
C ASP A 16 -10.50 8.64 -8.89
N ILE A 17 -10.07 9.64 -8.10
CA ILE A 17 -8.65 9.97 -7.91
C ILE A 17 -7.91 8.79 -7.25
N TYR A 18 -8.46 8.20 -6.19
CA TYR A 18 -7.82 7.05 -5.54
C TYR A 18 -7.80 5.80 -6.43
N LEU A 19 -8.85 5.56 -7.22
CA LEU A 19 -8.89 4.43 -8.15
C LEU A 19 -7.88 4.55 -9.29
N SER A 20 -7.59 5.78 -9.74
CA SER A 20 -6.68 6.04 -10.86
C SER A 20 -5.22 6.29 -10.44
N ALA A 21 -4.95 6.44 -9.14
CA ALA A 21 -3.63 6.75 -8.64
C ALA A 21 -2.66 5.55 -8.66
N LYS A 22 -1.38 5.88 -8.53
CA LYS A 22 -0.34 4.92 -8.17
C LYS A 22 -0.11 4.96 -6.67
N TYR A 23 0.35 3.84 -6.13
CA TYR A 23 0.59 3.64 -4.70
C TYR A 23 2.00 3.14 -4.48
N ARG A 24 2.71 3.82 -3.58
CA ARG A 24 4.00 3.41 -3.06
C ARG A 24 3.77 2.50 -1.85
N LEU A 25 4.19 1.25 -1.96
CA LEU A 25 4.18 0.29 -0.85
C LEU A 25 5.61 0.08 -0.36
N THR A 26 5.83 0.20 0.96
CA THR A 26 7.12 -0.14 1.59
C THR A 26 6.96 -1.38 2.45
N THR A 27 7.85 -2.35 2.26
CA THR A 27 7.92 -3.57 3.09
C THR A 27 9.34 -3.80 3.62
N ILE A 28 9.46 -4.60 4.67
CA ILE A 28 10.75 -5.03 5.23
C ILE A 28 10.78 -6.56 5.38
N ILE A 29 11.88 -7.19 4.98
CA ILE A 29 12.20 -8.59 5.26
C ILE A 29 13.20 -8.62 6.43
N PRO A 30 12.75 -8.89 7.67
CA PRO A 30 13.58 -8.76 8.87
C PRO A 30 14.56 -9.92 9.10
N PHE A 31 14.20 -11.14 8.66
CA PHE A 31 14.81 -12.39 9.14
C PHE A 31 15.88 -12.95 8.18
N ARG A 32 16.38 -12.14 7.26
CA ARG A 32 17.56 -12.46 6.45
C ARG A 32 18.81 -11.95 7.16
N GLU A 33 19.97 -12.55 6.88
CA GLU A 33 21.28 -12.10 7.43
C GLU A 33 21.51 -10.60 7.25
N ASN A 34 20.96 -10.03 6.18
CA ASN A 34 20.83 -8.60 5.97
C ASN A 34 19.36 -8.26 5.74
N PRO A 35 18.71 -7.50 6.64
CA PRO A 35 17.35 -7.04 6.42
C PRO A 35 17.24 -6.24 5.13
N VAL A 36 16.16 -6.46 4.38
CA VAL A 36 15.92 -5.79 3.10
C VAL A 36 14.66 -4.94 3.21
N MET A 37 14.73 -3.71 2.73
CA MET A 37 13.57 -2.86 2.51
C MET A 37 13.21 -2.89 1.03
N ASN A 38 11.98 -3.25 0.71
CA ASN A 38 11.47 -3.19 -0.66
C ASN A 38 10.53 -1.99 -0.81
N VAL A 39 10.57 -1.37 -1.98
CA VAL A 39 9.66 -0.28 -2.37
C VAL A 39 9.02 -0.67 -3.69
N TYR A 40 7.70 -0.77 -3.70
CA TYR A 40 6.90 -1.08 -4.88
C TYR A 40 6.08 0.13 -5.31
N LEU A 41 5.80 0.21 -6.61
CA LEU A 41 4.88 1.19 -7.18
C LEU A 41 3.77 0.45 -7.93
N PHE A 42 2.55 0.50 -7.41
CA PHE A 42 1.40 -0.27 -7.90
C PHE A 42 0.28 0.63 -8.41
N THR A 43 -0.51 0.18 -9.38
CA THR A 43 -1.90 0.65 -9.55
C THR A 43 -2.74 0.23 -8.33
N LYS A 44 -3.96 0.77 -8.23
CA LYS A 44 -4.92 0.29 -7.23
C LYS A 44 -5.19 -1.22 -7.34
N GLU A 45 -5.35 -1.73 -8.56
CA GLU A 45 -5.61 -3.16 -8.82
C GLU A 45 -4.43 -4.04 -8.43
N GLU A 46 -3.20 -3.64 -8.78
CA GLU A 46 -1.98 -4.37 -8.41
C GLU A 46 -1.77 -4.40 -6.89
N LEU A 47 -2.05 -3.28 -6.22
CA LEU A 47 -1.97 -3.19 -4.76
C LEU A 47 -2.99 -4.11 -4.09
N ASP A 48 -4.24 -4.13 -4.57
CA ASP A 48 -5.29 -4.99 -4.01
C ASP A 48 -4.91 -6.47 -4.14
N HIS A 49 -4.47 -6.88 -5.33
CA HIS A 49 -4.01 -8.25 -5.56
C HIS A 49 -2.82 -8.60 -4.67
N PHE A 50 -1.87 -7.68 -4.48
CA PHE A 50 -0.73 -7.90 -3.59
C PHE A 50 -1.18 -8.09 -2.13
N LEU A 51 -2.16 -7.30 -1.66
CA LEU A 51 -2.64 -7.34 -0.28
C LEU A 51 -3.52 -8.56 0.02
N GLU A 52 -4.27 -9.07 -0.96
CA GLU A 52 -5.11 -10.26 -0.81
C GLU A 52 -4.31 -11.53 -0.46
N GLY A 53 -3.07 -11.63 -0.95
CA GLY A 53 -2.16 -12.75 -0.65
C GLY A 53 -1.05 -12.41 0.35
N TYR A 54 -1.14 -11.27 1.05
CA TYR A 54 -0.01 -10.73 1.82
C TYR A 54 0.43 -11.63 2.99
N ASP A 55 -0.49 -12.39 3.55
CA ASP A 55 -0.24 -13.35 4.64
C ASP A 55 0.78 -14.44 4.27
N GLN A 56 1.01 -14.66 2.98
CA GLN A 56 1.96 -15.65 2.46
C GLN A 56 3.40 -15.12 2.36
N TYR A 57 3.60 -13.80 2.46
CA TYR A 57 4.90 -13.18 2.31
C TYR A 57 5.65 -13.11 3.64
N THR A 58 6.95 -13.44 3.63
CA THR A 58 7.84 -13.23 4.78
C THR A 58 8.29 -11.77 4.91
N GLU A 59 7.41 -10.83 4.57
CA GLU A 59 7.66 -9.40 4.57
C GLU A 59 6.70 -8.71 5.55
N PHE A 60 7.15 -7.62 6.17
CA PHE A 60 6.32 -6.75 7.01
C PHE A 60 5.90 -5.50 6.25
N LEU A 61 4.61 -5.18 6.26
CA LEU A 61 4.09 -3.99 5.62
C LEU A 61 4.36 -2.80 6.53
N VAL A 62 5.05 -1.80 5.99
CA VAL A 62 5.46 -0.59 6.73
C VAL A 62 4.54 0.58 6.39
N SER A 63 4.31 0.84 5.11
CA SER A 63 3.45 1.93 4.66
C SER A 63 2.83 1.69 3.29
N VAL A 64 1.67 2.29 3.07
CA VAL A 64 0.99 2.45 1.77
C VAL A 64 0.67 3.92 1.62
N GLU A 65 1.21 4.55 0.57
CA GLU A 65 1.07 5.98 0.32
C GLU A 65 0.63 6.19 -1.14
N GLN A 66 -0.25 7.16 -1.39
CA GLN A 66 -0.48 7.60 -2.76
C GLN A 66 0.82 8.21 -3.31
N ALA A 67 1.27 7.73 -4.46
CA ALA A 67 2.40 8.30 -5.16
C ALA A 67 1.88 9.34 -6.16
N GLU A 68 2.52 10.51 -6.22
CA GLU A 68 2.34 11.40 -7.36
C GLU A 68 2.75 10.64 -8.62
N ALA A 69 1.91 10.68 -9.66
CA ALA A 69 2.30 10.21 -10.97
C ALA A 69 3.57 10.96 -11.36
N VAL A 70 4.68 10.24 -11.56
CA VAL A 70 5.86 10.82 -12.19
C VAL A 70 5.41 11.24 -13.59
N ALA A 71 5.32 12.55 -13.79
CA ALA A 71 4.95 13.18 -15.06
C ALA A 71 5.97 12.86 -16.16
#